data_AF-A0A538D7J2-F1
#
_entry.id   AF-A0A538D7J2-F1
#
_cell.length_a   1.000
_cell.length_b   1.000
_cell.length_c   1.000
_cell.angle_alpha   90.00
_cell.angle_beta   90.00
_cell.angle_gamma   90.00
#
_symmetry.space_group_name_H-M   'P 1'
#
loop_
_entity.id
_entity.type
_entity.pdbx_description
1 polymer ?
#
loop_
_entity_poly.entity_id
_entity_poly.type
_entity_poly.pdbx_seq_one_letter_code
_entity_poly.pdbx_strand_id
1 'polypeptide(L)'
;MGATADVTLANEMTRAALLKAGLACGLVAVTARAEGLLQLPAWMPWTGASTHLRRSSYAAQLNTTFRIRQDGARPLALTLEKIDDLSGNGAGSDGQFALLFSGPARPAFRQDRNHVVVHPALGRFHLAVFPVGRPTSRQHYEAIVNRLDR
;
A
#
# COMPACT_ATOMS: atom_id res chain seq x y z
N MET A 1 -0.99 61.41 -14.27
CA MET A 1 -1.00 60.29 -15.24
C MET A 1 -0.47 59.04 -14.56
N GLY A 2 -1.10 57.89 -14.78
CA GLY A 2 -0.54 56.56 -14.46
C GLY A 2 -1.34 55.79 -13.41
N ALA A 3 -2.14 54.84 -13.88
CA ALA A 3 -3.03 53.97 -13.10
C ALA A 3 -2.41 52.56 -12.93
N THR A 4 -2.97 51.77 -11.99
CA THR A 4 -2.97 50.29 -11.92
C THR A 4 -1.62 49.60 -11.68
N ALA A 5 -1.45 48.54 -10.87
CA ALA A 5 -2.41 47.54 -10.42
C ALA A 5 -2.01 46.93 -9.07
N ASP A 6 -3.05 46.47 -8.38
CA ASP A 6 -3.12 45.34 -7.46
C ASP A 6 -2.04 44.26 -7.68
N VAL A 7 -1.28 43.96 -6.62
CA VAL A 7 -0.69 42.64 -6.40
C VAL A 7 -0.99 42.24 -4.94
N THR A 8 -2.27 42.00 -4.70
CA THR A 8 -2.71 41.08 -3.66
C THR A 8 -2.35 39.67 -4.14
N LEU A 9 -1.53 38.91 -3.39
CA LEU A 9 -1.78 37.50 -3.05
C LEU A 9 -0.52 36.78 -2.56
N ALA A 10 -0.66 36.20 -1.37
CA ALA A 10 0.00 34.97 -0.93
C ALA A 10 1.50 35.04 -0.57
N ASN A 11 1.83 35.78 0.50
CA ASN A 11 3.11 35.62 1.22
C ASN A 11 2.93 35.00 2.63
N GLU A 12 1.84 34.25 2.87
CA GLU A 12 1.47 33.80 4.22
C GLU A 12 1.67 32.29 4.50
N MET A 13 2.29 31.51 3.61
CA MET A 13 2.45 30.06 3.85
C MET A 13 3.87 29.53 3.64
N THR A 14 4.87 30.07 4.34
CA THR A 14 6.23 29.47 4.29
C THR A 14 7.07 29.64 5.56
N ARG A 15 6.49 29.45 6.76
CA ARG A 15 7.30 29.45 8.01
C ARG A 15 7.06 28.31 8.99
N ALA A 16 5.99 27.54 8.87
CA ALA A 16 5.65 26.52 9.87
C ALA A 16 6.05 25.08 9.51
N ALA A 17 6.52 24.81 8.28
CA ALA A 17 6.75 23.44 7.82
C ALA A 17 8.14 22.86 8.17
N LEU A 18 9.10 23.68 8.61
CA LEU A 18 10.50 23.25 8.78
C LEU A 18 10.89 22.80 10.20
N LEU A 19 9.94 22.65 11.14
CA LEU A 19 10.25 22.34 12.54
C LEU A 19 9.54 21.10 13.14
N LYS A 20 9.23 20.09 12.30
CA LYS A 20 8.69 18.80 12.78
C LYS A 20 9.43 17.56 12.23
N ALA A 21 10.68 17.73 11.80
CA ALA A 21 11.59 16.62 11.50
C ALA A 21 12.50 16.35 12.70
N GLY A 22 11.92 15.86 13.79
CA GLY A 22 12.67 15.44 14.97
C GLY A 22 11.89 14.37 15.72
N LEU A 23 12.48 13.17 15.81
CA LEU A 23 12.04 11.99 16.58
C LEU A 23 10.80 11.24 16.07
N ALA A 24 11.05 10.08 15.44
CA ALA A 24 10.29 8.85 15.70
C ALA A 24 11.00 7.59 15.14
N CYS A 25 12.13 7.20 15.74
CA CYS A 25 12.50 5.78 15.78
C CYS A 25 11.70 5.16 16.92
N GLY A 26 10.56 4.54 16.61
CA GLY A 26 9.75 3.82 17.58
C GLY A 26 9.17 2.57 16.95
N LEU A 27 9.66 1.40 17.36
CA LEU A 27 9.02 0.11 17.10
C LEU A 27 7.54 0.20 17.49
N VAL A 28 6.63 -0.05 16.55
CA VAL A 28 5.23 -0.35 16.88
C VAL A 28 4.96 -1.79 16.48
N ALA A 29 5.42 -2.71 17.32
CA ALA A 29 4.78 -4.00 17.49
C ALA A 29 3.57 -3.78 18.41
N VAL A 30 2.41 -3.49 17.84
CA VAL A 30 1.15 -3.47 18.60
C VAL A 30 0.14 -4.34 17.87
N THR A 31 -0.31 -5.34 18.62
CA THR A 31 -1.31 -6.35 18.32
C THR A 31 -2.46 -5.80 17.49
N ALA A 32 -2.70 -6.45 16.36
CA ALA A 32 -3.83 -6.25 15.50
C ALA A 32 -5.15 -6.45 16.27
N ARG A 33 -5.75 -5.36 16.80
CA ARG A 33 -7.20 -5.09 16.95
C ARG A 33 -7.40 -3.60 17.21
N ALA A 34 -7.36 -2.80 16.16
CA ALA A 34 -7.89 -1.45 16.20
C ALA A 34 -8.43 -1.11 14.81
N GLU A 35 -9.72 -1.33 14.66
CA GLU A 35 -10.52 -0.75 13.59
C GLU A 35 -10.38 0.77 13.67
N GLY A 36 -9.41 1.35 12.94
CA GLY A 36 -9.38 2.79 12.66
C GLY A 36 -8.10 3.57 12.95
N LEU A 37 -7.02 3.02 13.51
CA LEU A 37 -5.88 3.85 13.97
C LEU A 37 -4.52 3.61 13.31
N LEU A 38 -4.50 3.38 12.00
CA LEU A 38 -3.31 3.62 11.18
C LEU A 38 -3.79 4.08 9.79
N GLN A 39 -4.59 5.16 9.77
CA GLN A 39 -4.74 5.95 8.56
C GLN A 39 -3.38 6.59 8.29
N LEU A 40 -2.58 5.90 7.48
CA LEU A 40 -1.32 6.47 7.01
C LEU A 40 -1.65 7.81 6.35
N PRO A 41 -0.98 8.89 6.75
CA PRO A 41 -1.43 10.22 6.38
C PRO A 41 -1.33 10.42 4.86
N ALA A 42 -2.23 11.23 4.29
CA ALA A 42 -2.32 11.43 2.85
C ALA A 42 -1.04 12.02 2.22
N TRP A 43 -0.16 12.60 3.04
CA TRP A 43 1.16 13.11 2.65
C TRP A 43 2.24 12.03 2.57
N MET A 44 1.95 10.77 2.93
CA MET A 44 2.91 9.69 2.79
C MET A 44 3.32 9.59 1.32
N PRO A 45 4.62 9.76 1.01
CA PRO A 45 5.07 9.83 -0.37
C PRO A 45 4.80 8.51 -1.08
N TRP A 46 4.63 8.55 -2.40
CA TRP A 46 4.68 7.35 -3.25
C TRP A 46 6.13 6.84 -3.29
N THR A 47 6.67 6.43 -2.15
CA THR A 47 8.00 5.82 -2.05
C THR A 47 7.85 4.35 -2.32
N GLY A 48 7.88 3.98 -3.59
CA GLY A 48 7.83 2.57 -3.96
C GLY A 48 7.93 2.32 -5.45
N ALA A 49 8.66 3.12 -6.23
CA ALA A 49 8.63 2.98 -7.69
C ALA A 49 9.10 1.60 -8.21
N SER A 50 9.76 0.77 -7.39
CA SER A 50 10.15 -0.59 -7.77
C SER A 50 10.22 -1.62 -6.65
N THR A 51 10.24 -1.20 -5.37
CA THR A 51 10.33 -2.12 -4.21
C THR A 51 9.13 -3.07 -4.12
N HIS A 52 7.92 -2.57 -4.40
CA HIS A 52 6.71 -3.40 -4.42
C HIS A 52 6.65 -4.40 -5.60
N LEU A 53 7.60 -4.30 -6.55
CA LEU A 53 7.74 -5.23 -7.67
C LEU A 53 8.83 -6.28 -7.42
N ARG A 54 9.41 -6.30 -6.22
CA ARG A 54 10.47 -7.23 -5.82
C ARG A 54 9.98 -8.20 -4.76
N ARG A 55 10.10 -9.49 -5.03
CA ARG A 55 9.76 -10.59 -4.10
C ARG A 55 10.45 -10.40 -2.75
N SER A 56 11.74 -10.10 -2.77
CA SER A 56 12.60 -9.88 -1.59
C SER A 56 12.06 -8.82 -0.63
N SER A 57 11.32 -7.83 -1.16
CA SER A 57 10.73 -6.77 -0.34
C SER A 57 9.52 -7.23 0.47
N TYR A 58 8.85 -8.31 0.04
CA TYR A 58 7.71 -8.90 0.75
C TYR A 58 8.12 -10.02 1.72
N ALA A 59 9.29 -10.64 1.53
CA ALA A 59 9.77 -11.72 2.40
C ALA A 59 9.84 -11.29 3.88
N ALA A 60 10.30 -10.06 4.14
CA ALA A 60 10.33 -9.47 5.48
C ALA A 60 8.95 -9.00 5.99
N GLN A 61 7.92 -9.07 5.15
CA GLN A 61 6.55 -8.59 5.43
C GLN A 61 5.53 -9.74 5.44
N LEU A 62 5.98 -10.99 5.52
CA LEU A 62 5.10 -12.13 5.76
C LEU A 62 4.37 -11.96 7.09
N ASN A 63 3.07 -12.30 7.11
CA ASN A 63 2.15 -12.12 8.23
C ASN A 63 1.91 -10.67 8.67
N THR A 64 2.32 -9.67 7.87
CA THR A 64 1.96 -8.27 8.13
C THR A 64 0.67 -7.88 7.43
N THR A 65 0.06 -6.79 7.89
CA THR A 65 -1.21 -6.29 7.37
C THR A 65 -1.00 -5.19 6.33
N PHE A 66 -1.56 -5.44 5.14
CA PHE A 66 -1.67 -4.52 4.03
C PHE A 66 -3.05 -3.87 4.02
N ARG A 67 -3.12 -2.56 3.79
CA ARG A 67 -4.39 -1.85 3.64
C ARG A 67 -4.66 -1.56 2.18
N ILE A 68 -5.74 -2.15 1.66
CA ILE A 68 -6.20 -1.90 0.30
C ILE A 68 -7.29 -0.85 0.35
N ARG A 69 -7.04 0.30 -0.27
CA ARG A 69 -8.07 1.34 -0.48
C ARG A 69 -8.85 1.00 -1.74
N GLN A 70 -10.17 1.01 -1.60
CA GLN A 70 -11.12 0.80 -2.68
C GLN A 70 -11.91 2.09 -2.86
N ASP A 71 -12.15 2.52 -4.10
CA ASP A 71 -12.93 3.72 -4.36
C ASP A 71 -14.38 3.55 -3.90
N GLY A 72 -14.84 4.47 -3.07
CA GLY A 72 -16.19 4.47 -2.49
C GLY A 72 -16.43 3.43 -1.39
N ALA A 73 -15.40 2.72 -0.92
CA ALA A 73 -15.51 1.73 0.16
C ALA A 73 -14.47 1.94 1.27
N ARG A 74 -14.72 1.32 2.44
CA ARG A 74 -13.76 1.37 3.55
C ARG A 74 -12.48 0.60 3.15
N PRO A 75 -11.30 1.06 3.61
CA PRO A 75 -10.07 0.31 3.39
C PRO A 75 -10.16 -1.10 3.95
N LEU A 76 -9.81 -2.09 3.13
CA LEU A 76 -9.79 -3.48 3.53
C LEU A 76 -8.41 -3.83 4.10
N ALA A 77 -8.40 -4.42 5.29
CA ALA A 77 -7.18 -4.94 5.90
C ALA A 77 -7.00 -6.40 5.46
N LEU A 78 -5.90 -6.67 4.75
CA LEU A 78 -5.50 -8.00 4.31
C LEU A 78 -4.17 -8.38 4.93
N THR A 79 -3.99 -9.63 5.32
CA THR A 79 -2.73 -10.15 5.85
C THR A 79 -2.02 -10.94 4.76
N LEU A 80 -0.74 -10.69 4.53
CA LEU A 80 0.05 -11.51 3.61
C LEU A 80 0.36 -12.87 4.26
N GLU A 81 -0.20 -13.95 3.73
CA GLU A 81 0.00 -15.30 4.27
C GLU A 81 1.11 -16.05 3.55
N LYS A 82 1.23 -15.86 2.23
CA LYS A 82 2.18 -16.63 1.42
C LYS A 82 2.71 -15.84 0.24
N ILE A 83 3.93 -16.20 -0.16
CA ILE A 83 4.58 -15.70 -1.38
C ILE A 83 5.01 -16.93 -2.20
N ASP A 84 4.36 -17.13 -3.33
CA ASP A 84 4.65 -18.24 -4.25
C ASP A 84 5.49 -17.75 -5.44
N ASP A 85 6.43 -18.56 -5.89
CA ASP A 85 7.16 -18.31 -7.14
C ASP A 85 6.30 -18.73 -8.32
N LEU A 86 6.26 -17.92 -9.38
CA LEU A 86 5.55 -18.29 -10.61
C LEU A 86 6.38 -19.35 -11.35
N SER A 87 5.82 -20.55 -11.52
CA SER A 87 6.47 -21.66 -12.21
C SER A 87 6.78 -21.28 -13.66
N GLY A 88 8.06 -21.31 -14.05
CA GLY A 88 8.51 -21.02 -15.41
C GLY A 88 9.76 -20.13 -15.49
N ASN A 89 10.01 -19.34 -14.45
CA ASN A 89 11.30 -18.70 -14.21
C ASN A 89 12.07 -19.49 -13.14
N GLY A 90 13.40 -19.41 -13.16
CA GLY A 90 14.24 -20.02 -12.12
C GLY A 90 13.75 -19.61 -10.72
N ALA A 91 13.73 -20.57 -9.79
CA ALA A 91 13.33 -20.35 -8.41
C ALA A 91 14.06 -19.12 -7.83
N GLY A 92 13.31 -18.17 -7.24
CA GLY A 92 13.89 -16.94 -6.69
C GLY A 92 13.95 -15.75 -7.65
N SER A 93 13.23 -15.77 -8.77
CA SER A 93 13.08 -14.60 -9.65
C SER A 93 12.41 -13.44 -8.92
N ASP A 94 13.18 -12.40 -8.60
CA ASP A 94 12.71 -11.26 -7.79
C ASP A 94 11.57 -10.46 -8.47
N GLY A 95 11.39 -10.58 -9.79
CA GLY A 95 10.35 -9.89 -10.55
C GLY A 95 9.10 -10.72 -10.90
N GLN A 96 9.03 -12.00 -10.53
CA GLN A 96 7.93 -12.90 -10.91
C GLN A 96 7.46 -13.74 -9.73
N PHE A 97 6.37 -13.33 -9.09
CA PHE A 97 5.85 -13.97 -7.88
C PHE A 97 4.36 -13.70 -7.70
N ALA A 98 3.71 -14.58 -6.95
CA ALA A 98 2.34 -14.43 -6.48
C ALA A 98 2.32 -14.13 -4.99
N LEU A 99 1.47 -13.20 -4.58
CA LEU A 99 1.22 -12.85 -3.19
C LEU A 99 -0.17 -13.35 -2.82
N LEU A 100 -0.26 -14.22 -1.83
CA LEU A 100 -1.52 -14.68 -1.28
C LEU A 100 -1.80 -13.93 0.02
N PHE A 101 -2.89 -13.18 0.00
CA PHE A 101 -3.41 -12.47 1.16
C PHE A 101 -4.68 -13.13 1.68
N SER A 102 -4.94 -13.01 2.98
CA SER A 102 -6.20 -13.40 3.61
C SER A 102 -6.85 -12.20 4.29
N GLY A 103 -8.19 -12.16 4.25
CA GLY A 103 -8.95 -11.07 4.83
C GLY A 103 -10.40 -11.44 5.12
N PRO A 104 -11.20 -10.48 5.60
CA PRO A 104 -12.59 -10.72 5.90
C PRO A 104 -13.39 -10.94 4.61
N ALA A 105 -14.29 -11.92 4.61
CA ALA A 105 -15.13 -12.24 3.43
C ALA A 105 -16.21 -11.18 3.14
N ARG A 106 -16.43 -10.25 4.06
CA ARG A 106 -17.35 -9.11 3.92
C ARG A 106 -16.66 -7.83 4.40
N PRO A 107 -16.93 -6.66 3.80
CA PRO A 107 -17.85 -6.42 2.67
C PRO A 107 -17.33 -6.99 1.34
N ALA A 108 -18.20 -7.05 0.33
CA ALA A 108 -17.83 -7.57 -0.99
C ALA A 108 -16.65 -6.79 -1.57
N PHE A 109 -15.60 -7.50 -1.97
CA PHE A 109 -14.42 -6.88 -2.54
C PHE A 109 -14.66 -6.55 -4.02
N ARG A 110 -14.58 -5.27 -4.36
CA ARG A 110 -14.63 -4.83 -5.75
C ARG A 110 -13.31 -5.17 -6.45
N GLN A 111 -13.39 -6.04 -7.45
CA GLN A 111 -12.28 -6.36 -8.34
C GLN A 111 -11.93 -5.11 -9.16
N ASP A 112 -10.66 -4.72 -9.12
CA ASP A 112 -10.11 -3.59 -9.85
C ASP A 112 -8.63 -3.89 -10.15
N ARG A 113 -8.08 -3.27 -11.19
CA ARG A 113 -6.67 -3.47 -11.57
C ARG A 113 -5.72 -2.51 -10.83
N ASN A 114 -6.25 -1.45 -10.24
CA ASN A 114 -5.48 -0.32 -9.75
C ASN A 114 -5.73 -0.01 -8.26
N HIS A 115 -5.89 -1.03 -7.43
CA HIS A 115 -6.07 -0.78 -5.99
C HIS A 115 -4.85 -0.11 -5.39
N VAL A 116 -5.10 0.92 -4.58
CA VAL A 116 -4.05 1.58 -3.81
C VAL A 116 -3.78 0.74 -2.57
N VAL A 117 -2.62 0.11 -2.54
CA VAL A 117 -2.12 -0.63 -1.38
C VAL A 117 -1.24 0.29 -0.54
N VAL A 118 -1.43 0.23 0.76
CA VAL A 118 -0.64 1.00 1.73
C VAL A 118 -0.09 0.06 2.78
N HIS A 119 1.22 0.14 2.97
CA HIS A 119 1.96 -0.64 3.96
C HIS A 119 3.03 0.25 4.61
N PRO A 120 3.23 0.20 5.95
CA PRO A 120 4.16 1.10 6.64
C PRO A 120 5.61 1.01 6.13
N ALA A 121 6.08 -0.19 5.78
CA ALA A 121 7.46 -0.39 5.31
C ALA A 121 7.66 -0.26 3.79
N LEU A 122 6.59 -0.49 3.01
CA LEU A 122 6.66 -0.48 1.53
C LEU A 122 6.05 0.79 0.93
N GLY A 123 5.54 1.68 1.78
CA GLY A 123 4.88 2.91 1.38
C GLY A 123 3.51 2.66 0.74
N ARG A 124 3.20 3.51 -0.24
CA ARG A 124 1.94 3.51 -0.97
C ARG A 124 2.21 3.20 -2.45
N PHE A 125 1.52 2.21 -3.00
CA PHE A 125 1.69 1.76 -4.38
C PHE A 125 0.38 1.19 -4.96
N HIS A 126 0.37 0.92 -6.26
CA HIS A 126 -0.75 0.28 -6.92
C HIS A 126 -0.47 -1.21 -7.15
N LEU A 127 -1.47 -2.04 -6.87
CA LEU A 127 -1.39 -3.49 -7.11
C LEU A 127 -2.75 -4.01 -7.57
N ALA A 128 -2.73 -4.89 -8.56
CA ALA A 128 -3.93 -5.60 -8.98
C ALA A 128 -4.16 -6.78 -8.03
N VAL A 129 -5.26 -6.74 -7.27
CA VAL A 129 -5.60 -7.75 -6.27
C VAL A 129 -6.95 -8.37 -6.63
N PHE A 130 -7.02 -9.70 -6.64
CA PHE A 130 -8.23 -10.42 -7.02
C PHE A 130 -8.61 -11.43 -5.94
N PRO A 131 -9.91 -11.58 -5.61
CA PRO A 131 -10.36 -12.66 -4.74
C PRO A 131 -10.17 -14.01 -5.43
N VAL A 132 -9.59 -14.97 -4.72
CA VAL A 132 -9.38 -16.35 -5.19
C VAL A 132 -10.02 -17.36 -4.25
N GLY A 133 -10.47 -18.47 -4.83
CA GLY A 133 -11.21 -19.50 -4.10
C GLY A 133 -12.63 -19.08 -3.68
N ARG A 134 -13.30 -19.94 -2.91
CA ARG A 134 -14.65 -19.66 -2.39
C ARG A 134 -14.56 -18.98 -1.02
N PRO A 135 -15.32 -17.90 -0.77
CA PRO A 135 -15.41 -17.31 0.56
C PRO A 135 -15.98 -18.33 1.54
N THR A 136 -15.27 -18.57 2.63
CA THR A 136 -15.80 -19.33 3.79
C THR A 136 -15.98 -18.35 4.95
N SER A 137 -15.18 -18.47 6.01
CA SER A 137 -15.06 -17.47 7.08
C SER A 137 -14.12 -16.34 6.71
N ARG A 138 -13.15 -16.61 5.83
CA ARG A 138 -12.19 -15.66 5.26
C ARG A 138 -12.23 -15.72 3.74
N GLN A 139 -11.83 -14.63 3.11
CA GLN A 139 -11.60 -14.55 1.67
C GLN A 139 -10.09 -14.49 1.43
N HIS A 140 -9.62 -15.31 0.49
CA HIS A 140 -8.25 -15.22 0.00
C HIS A 140 -8.21 -14.29 -1.21
N TYR A 141 -7.11 -13.57 -1.33
CA TYR A 141 -6.86 -12.63 -2.40
C TYR A 141 -5.47 -12.89 -2.94
N GLU A 142 -5.34 -12.88 -4.26
CA GLU A 142 -4.07 -13.08 -4.93
C GLU A 142 -3.70 -11.83 -5.71
N ALA A 143 -2.42 -11.49 -5.66
CA ALA A 143 -1.81 -10.51 -6.53
C ALA A 143 -0.63 -11.13 -7.26
N ILE A 144 -0.64 -11.03 -8.58
CA ILE A 144 0.42 -11.58 -9.43
C ILE A 144 1.30 -10.43 -9.90
N VAL A 145 2.57 -10.48 -9.53
CA VAL A 145 3.59 -9.58 -10.05
C VAL A 145 4.37 -10.35 -11.10
N ASN A 146 4.24 -9.92 -12.36
CA ASN A 146 5.04 -10.44 -13.46
C ASN A 146 5.71 -9.28 -14.20
N ARG A 147 6.92 -8.95 -13.77
CA ARG A 147 7.77 -7.99 -14.46
C ARG A 147 8.55 -8.74 -15.54
N LEU A 148 8.24 -8.43 -16.79
CA LEU A 148 9.09 -8.77 -17.93
C LEU A 148 10.24 -7.76 -17.92
N ASP A 149 11.43 -8.17 -17.48
CA ASP A 149 12.61 -7.34 -17.67
C ASP A 149 12.87 -7.24 -19.19
N ARG A 150 12.93 -6.02 -19.71
CA ARG A 150 13.08 -5.74 -21.14
C ARG A 150 14.47 -5.18 -21.41
#